data_AF-K3VG50-F1
#
_entry.id   AF-K3VG50-F1
#
_cell.length_a   1.000
_cell.length_b   1.000
_cell.length_c   1.000
_cell.angle_alpha   90.00
_cell.angle_beta   90.00
_cell.angle_gamma   90.00
#
_symmetry.space_group_name_H-M   'P 1'
#
loop_
_entity.id
_entity.type
_entity.pdbx_description
1 polymer ?
#
loop_
_entity_poly.entity_id
_entity_poly.type
_entity_poly.pdbx_seq_one_letter_code
_entity_poly.pdbx_strand_id
1 'polypeptide(L)'
;MSLPTTEVACMRPKKQLSPDDRAPIQNGHYIPQLDPINMQLKHFVYDYIFKHTGPCIATDWQCTVSITGRMPEILNPIESIMRKTRETDYIKFAEPICIFECEVYHNSPTKQAYDREIGMKMTEFVKRHEDINVASEVVPS
;
A
#
# COMPACT_ATOMS: atom_id res chain seq x y z
N MET A 1 31.58 -3.88 62.56
CA MET A 1 31.71 -4.29 61.14
C MET A 1 30.73 -3.43 60.35
N SER A 2 31.26 -2.56 59.51
CA SER A 2 30.48 -1.67 58.62
C SER A 2 30.61 -2.19 57.20
N LEU A 3 29.51 -2.29 56.45
CA LEU A 3 29.48 -1.98 55.02
C LEU A 3 28.08 -1.47 54.64
N PRO A 4 28.00 -0.44 53.77
CA PRO A 4 26.76 0.21 53.35
C PRO A 4 26.17 -0.49 52.12
N THR A 5 24.88 -0.28 51.84
CA THR A 5 24.36 -0.52 50.48
C THR A 5 23.70 0.74 49.97
N THR A 6 24.45 1.41 49.13
CA THR A 6 24.13 2.60 48.34
C THR A 6 23.01 2.29 47.34
N GLU A 7 22.07 3.21 47.23
CA GLU A 7 21.08 3.26 46.16
C GLU A 7 21.76 3.40 44.79
N VAL A 8 21.29 2.64 43.79
CA VAL A 8 21.39 3.08 42.38
C VAL A 8 20.07 2.72 41.69
N ALA A 9 19.13 3.65 41.73
CA ALA A 9 17.98 3.63 40.83
C ALA A 9 18.49 3.76 39.40
N CYS A 10 18.32 2.72 38.59
CA CYS A 10 18.63 2.74 37.16
C CYS A 10 17.64 3.68 36.45
N MET A 11 17.99 4.97 36.38
CA MET A 11 17.33 5.96 35.53
C MET A 11 17.47 5.53 34.07
N ARG A 12 16.38 5.01 33.48
CA ARG A 12 16.30 4.82 32.04
C ARG A 12 16.28 6.19 31.35
N PRO A 13 17.06 6.42 30.28
CA PRO A 13 17.00 7.67 29.54
C PRO A 13 15.60 7.87 28.95
N LYS A 14 14.95 8.97 29.30
CA LYS A 14 13.79 9.47 28.57
C LYS A 14 14.28 9.85 27.17
N LYS A 15 13.97 9.03 26.17
CA LYS A 15 14.14 9.42 24.77
C LYS A 15 13.26 10.65 24.56
N GLN A 16 13.91 11.81 24.43
CA GLN A 16 13.27 13.09 24.18
C GLN A 16 12.66 12.99 22.78
N LEU A 17 11.34 12.90 22.72
CA LEU A 17 10.58 12.86 21.48
C LEU A 17 10.83 14.19 20.74
N SER A 18 11.17 14.12 19.45
CA SER A 18 11.37 15.29 18.61
C SER A 18 10.11 16.16 18.58
N PRO A 19 10.20 17.50 18.58
CA PRO A 19 9.02 18.38 18.57
C PRO A 19 8.11 18.21 17.35
N ASP A 20 8.59 17.57 16.28
CA ASP A 20 7.85 17.37 15.03
C ASP A 20 6.89 16.17 15.04
N ASP A 21 6.90 15.31 16.07
CA ASP A 21 5.98 14.16 16.21
C ASP A 21 4.67 14.50 16.95
N ARG A 22 4.33 15.79 17.10
CA ARG A 22 3.12 16.22 17.81
C ARG A 22 1.92 16.24 16.88
N ALA A 23 1.27 15.09 16.71
CA ALA A 23 -0.12 15.06 16.25
C ALA A 23 -1.00 15.89 17.22
N PRO A 24 -1.89 16.78 16.73
CA PRO A 24 -2.79 17.51 17.59
C PRO A 24 -3.85 16.53 18.11
N ILE A 25 -3.77 16.22 19.40
CA ILE A 25 -4.78 15.45 20.12
C ILE A 25 -6.02 16.35 20.27
N GLN A 26 -7.05 16.11 19.46
CA GLN A 26 -8.42 16.52 19.77
C GLN A 26 -9.20 15.28 20.23
N ASN A 27 -9.52 15.24 21.52
CA ASN A 27 -10.60 14.46 22.12
C ASN A 27 -10.69 12.96 21.76
N GLY A 28 -9.78 12.13 22.29
CA GLY A 28 -10.05 10.74 22.71
C GLY A 28 -10.58 9.72 21.68
N HIS A 29 -10.88 10.12 20.46
CA HIS A 29 -11.17 9.27 19.33
C HIS A 29 -9.93 9.25 18.45
N TYR A 30 -9.29 8.09 18.37
CA TYR A 30 -8.38 7.82 17.26
C TYR A 30 -9.23 7.79 16.00
N ILE A 31 -9.45 8.96 15.39
CA ILE A 31 -9.81 9.03 13.98
C ILE A 31 -8.49 8.74 13.28
N PRO A 32 -8.31 7.59 12.62
CA PRO A 32 -7.14 7.41 11.78
C PRO A 32 -7.19 8.55 10.77
N GLN A 33 -6.27 9.51 10.88
CA GLN A 33 -6.12 10.49 9.82
C GLN A 33 -5.69 9.67 8.61
N LEU A 34 -6.62 9.47 7.66
CA LEU A 34 -6.26 8.83 6.41
C LEU A 34 -5.16 9.68 5.80
N ASP A 35 -4.02 9.05 5.53
CA ASP A 35 -2.91 9.67 4.84
C ASP A 35 -3.46 10.32 3.54
N PRO A 36 -3.28 11.64 3.32
CA PRO A 36 -3.76 12.32 2.13
C PRO A 36 -3.30 11.64 0.83
N ILE A 37 -2.09 11.05 0.81
CA ILE A 37 -1.56 10.31 -0.33
C ILE A 37 -2.37 9.03 -0.57
N ASN A 38 -2.76 8.34 0.51
CA ASN A 38 -3.60 7.15 0.43
C ASN A 38 -5.01 7.47 -0.10
N MET A 39 -5.59 8.61 0.29
CA MET A 39 -6.87 9.05 -0.28
C MET A 39 -6.78 9.38 -1.77
N GLN A 40 -5.72 10.07 -2.19
CA GLN A 40 -5.51 10.41 -3.60
C GLN A 40 -5.33 9.14 -4.45
N LEU A 41 -4.52 8.20 -3.99
CA LEU A 41 -4.35 6.90 -4.64
C LEU A 41 -5.70 6.16 -4.78
N LYS A 42 -6.50 6.10 -3.71
CA LYS A 42 -7.82 5.44 -3.75
C LYS A 42 -8.75 6.08 -4.77
N HIS A 43 -8.83 7.40 -4.80
CA HIS A 43 -9.66 8.11 -5.78
C HIS A 43 -9.17 7.88 -7.20
N PHE A 44 -7.85 7.95 -7.44
CA PHE A 44 -7.27 7.68 -8.74
C PHE A 44 -7.63 6.27 -9.24
N VAL A 45 -7.42 5.25 -8.42
CA VAL A 45 -7.69 3.85 -8.78
C VAL A 45 -9.19 3.63 -9.03
N TYR A 46 -10.06 4.16 -8.17
CA TYR A 46 -11.50 4.06 -8.37
C TYR A 46 -11.94 4.70 -9.70
N ASP A 47 -11.52 5.94 -9.94
CA ASP A 47 -11.89 6.68 -11.14
C ASP A 47 -11.36 6.00 -12.41
N TYR A 48 -10.14 5.45 -12.34
CA TYR A 48 -9.55 4.72 -13.45
C TYR A 48 -10.37 3.48 -13.78
N ILE A 49 -10.59 2.59 -12.80
CA ILE A 49 -11.33 1.35 -13.02
C ILE A 49 -12.76 1.66 -13.47
N PHE A 50 -13.42 2.64 -12.85
CA PHE A 50 -14.79 3.03 -13.21
C PHE A 50 -14.88 3.45 -14.68
N LYS A 51 -13.96 4.31 -15.15
CA LYS A 51 -13.94 4.77 -16.55
C LYS A 51 -13.66 3.65 -17.55
N HIS A 52 -12.90 2.64 -17.15
CA HIS A 52 -12.46 1.56 -18.04
C HIS A 52 -13.28 0.28 -17.88
N THR A 53 -14.17 0.20 -16.89
CA THR A 53 -15.11 -0.92 -16.75
C THR A 53 -16.27 -0.67 -17.71
N GLY A 54 -16.22 -1.33 -18.87
CA GLY A 54 -17.30 -1.30 -19.84
C GLY A 54 -18.60 -1.94 -19.30
N PRO A 55 -19.72 -1.77 -20.00
CA PRO A 55 -20.94 -2.50 -19.70
C PRO A 55 -20.69 -4.01 -19.81
N CYS A 56 -21.16 -4.78 -18.83
CA CYS A 56 -21.11 -6.25 -18.85
C CYS A 56 -22.52 -6.83 -19.12
N ILE A 57 -22.58 -8.02 -19.71
CA ILE A 57 -23.82 -8.78 -19.86
C ILE A 57 -24.06 -9.56 -18.57
N ALA A 58 -25.30 -9.68 -18.10
CA ALA A 58 -25.60 -10.28 -16.79
C ALA A 58 -25.07 -11.72 -16.59
N THR A 59 -24.79 -12.45 -17.67
CA THR A 59 -24.19 -13.79 -17.67
C THR A 59 -22.66 -13.79 -17.57
N ASP A 60 -22.02 -12.65 -17.81
CA ASP A 60 -20.58 -12.49 -17.78
C ASP A 60 -20.08 -12.50 -16.33
N TRP A 61 -18.93 -13.11 -16.11
CA TRP A 61 -18.34 -13.16 -14.76
C TRP A 61 -17.96 -11.75 -14.28
N GLN A 62 -17.67 -10.82 -15.20
CA GLN A 62 -17.41 -9.41 -14.94
C GLN A 62 -18.55 -8.75 -14.15
N CYS A 63 -19.81 -9.15 -14.38
CA CYS A 63 -20.95 -8.63 -13.63
C CYS A 63 -21.01 -9.14 -12.17
N THR A 64 -20.21 -10.15 -11.81
CA THR A 64 -20.16 -10.70 -10.44
C THR A 64 -19.16 -9.98 -9.55
N VAL A 65 -18.35 -9.08 -10.09
CA VAL A 65 -17.29 -8.36 -9.37
C VAL A 65 -17.56 -6.86 -9.41
N SER A 66 -17.57 -6.23 -8.23
CA SER A 66 -17.72 -4.77 -8.14
C SER A 66 -16.37 -4.08 -8.36
N ILE A 67 -16.42 -2.81 -8.76
CA ILE A 67 -15.24 -1.93 -8.80
C ILE A 67 -14.52 -1.93 -7.46
N THR A 68 -15.27 -1.77 -6.36
CA THR A 68 -14.70 -1.78 -5.00
C THR A 68 -14.10 -3.12 -4.60
N GLY A 69 -14.56 -4.23 -5.18
CA GLY A 69 -13.99 -5.56 -4.97
C GLY A 69 -12.67 -5.76 -5.71
N ARG A 70 -12.44 -5.03 -6.81
CA ARG A 70 -11.20 -5.08 -7.60
C ARG A 70 -10.12 -4.15 -7.06
N MET A 71 -10.50 -3.02 -6.44
CA MET A 71 -9.55 -2.04 -5.91
C MET A 71 -8.45 -2.62 -4.99
N PRO A 72 -8.73 -3.57 -4.05
CA PRO A 72 -7.70 -4.11 -3.17
C PRO A 72 -6.57 -4.83 -3.91
N GLU A 73 -6.87 -5.45 -5.05
CA GLU A 73 -5.86 -6.12 -5.88
C GLU A 73 -4.82 -5.13 -6.41
N ILE A 74 -5.21 -3.86 -6.58
CA ILE A 74 -4.36 -2.78 -7.08
C ILE A 74 -3.71 -2.00 -5.93
N LEU A 75 -4.50 -1.67 -4.90
CA LEU A 75 -4.05 -0.82 -3.80
C LEU A 75 -3.00 -1.49 -2.90
N ASN A 76 -3.23 -2.74 -2.50
CA ASN A 76 -2.34 -3.43 -1.56
C ASN A 76 -0.88 -3.52 -2.07
N PRO A 77 -0.62 -3.88 -3.34
CA PRO A 77 0.72 -3.88 -3.93
C PRO A 77 1.38 -2.51 -3.91
N ILE A 78 0.65 -1.46 -4.31
CA ILE A 78 1.16 -0.10 -4.38
C ILE A 78 1.52 0.40 -2.98
N GLU A 79 0.61 0.23 -2.01
CA GLU A 79 0.85 0.59 -0.61
C GLU A 79 2.04 -0.18 -0.01
N SER A 80 2.22 -1.45 -0.38
CA SER A 80 3.37 -2.25 0.05
C SER A 80 4.68 -1.67 -0.51
N ILE A 81 4.72 -1.36 -1.82
CA ILE A 81 5.89 -0.78 -2.47
C ILE A 81 6.19 0.60 -1.89
N MET A 82 5.24 1.53 -1.89
CA MET A 82 5.43 2.89 -1.38
C MET A 82 5.95 2.89 0.06
N ARG A 83 5.44 1.99 0.91
CA ARG A 83 5.91 1.85 2.29
C ARG A 83 7.36 1.35 2.38
N LYS A 84 7.74 0.39 1.54
CA LYS A 84 9.10 -0.19 1.52
C LYS A 84 10.11 0.76 0.88
N THR A 85 9.72 1.45 -0.18
CA THR A 85 10.61 2.31 -0.97
C THR A 85 10.64 3.75 -0.48
N ARG A 86 9.71 4.14 0.40
CA ARG A 86 9.45 5.54 0.81
C ARG A 86 9.14 6.46 -0.37
N GLU A 87 8.70 5.90 -1.49
CA GLU A 87 8.23 6.65 -2.66
C GLU A 87 6.88 7.30 -2.34
N THR A 88 6.73 8.56 -2.75
CA THR A 88 5.50 9.34 -2.54
C THR A 88 4.71 9.55 -3.83
N ASP A 89 5.35 9.37 -4.99
CA ASP A 89 4.67 9.42 -6.28
C ASP A 89 3.88 8.12 -6.52
N TYR A 90 2.62 8.12 -6.09
CA TYR A 90 1.73 6.99 -6.27
C TYR A 90 1.34 6.76 -7.74
N ILE A 91 1.35 7.80 -8.59
CA ILE A 91 0.91 7.70 -9.99
C ILE A 91 1.83 6.76 -10.77
N LYS A 92 3.14 6.85 -10.50
CA LYS A 92 4.18 5.97 -11.06
C LYS A 92 3.86 4.47 -10.97
N PHE A 93 3.13 4.06 -9.92
CA PHE A 93 2.72 2.66 -9.74
C PHE A 93 1.26 2.42 -10.12
N ALA A 94 0.39 3.40 -9.83
CA ALA A 94 -1.05 3.25 -10.00
C ALA A 94 -1.47 3.14 -11.46
N GLU A 95 -0.94 3.98 -12.35
CA GLU A 95 -1.35 3.97 -13.76
C GLU A 95 -0.98 2.64 -14.46
N PRO A 96 0.27 2.14 -14.40
CA PRO A 96 0.63 0.87 -15.03
C PRO A 96 -0.16 -0.32 -14.49
N ILE A 97 -0.38 -0.38 -13.17
CA ILE A 97 -1.18 -1.46 -12.58
C ILE A 97 -2.64 -1.38 -13.03
N CYS A 98 -3.24 -0.19 -13.08
CA CYS A 98 -4.63 -0.06 -13.48
C CYS A 98 -4.85 -0.43 -14.94
N ILE A 99 -3.92 -0.06 -15.85
CA ILE A 99 -3.93 -0.49 -17.25
C ILE A 99 -3.93 -2.02 -17.30
N PHE A 100 -2.96 -2.64 -16.63
CA PHE A 100 -2.78 -4.08 -16.60
C PHE A 100 -4.00 -4.81 -16.01
N GLU A 101 -4.53 -4.33 -14.89
CA GLU A 101 -5.70 -4.95 -14.25
C GLU A 101 -6.91 -4.88 -15.18
N CYS A 102 -7.10 -3.76 -15.89
CA CYS A 102 -8.13 -3.63 -16.91
C CYS A 102 -7.91 -4.62 -18.06
N GLU A 103 -6.68 -4.78 -18.57
CA GLU A 103 -6.39 -5.76 -19.63
C GLU A 103 -6.75 -7.18 -19.19
N VAL A 104 -6.37 -7.60 -17.98
CA VAL A 104 -6.69 -8.93 -17.47
C VAL A 104 -8.19 -9.09 -17.23
N TYR A 105 -8.85 -8.07 -16.71
CA TYR A 105 -10.30 -8.06 -16.49
C TYR A 105 -11.10 -8.27 -17.77
N HIS A 106 -10.73 -7.62 -18.87
CA HIS A 106 -11.45 -7.74 -20.14
C HIS A 106 -11.09 -9.02 -20.89
N ASN A 107 -9.84 -9.48 -20.81
CA ASN A 107 -9.37 -10.62 -21.60
C ASN A 107 -9.53 -11.98 -20.91
N SER A 108 -9.80 -12.00 -19.60
CA SER A 108 -9.96 -13.25 -18.87
C SER A 108 -11.30 -13.93 -19.19
N PRO A 109 -11.30 -15.22 -19.58
CA PRO A 109 -12.52 -15.94 -19.93
C PRO A 109 -13.39 -16.31 -18.72
N THR A 110 -12.81 -16.33 -17.52
CA THR A 110 -13.51 -16.67 -16.27
C THR A 110 -12.95 -15.84 -15.11
N LYS A 111 -13.73 -15.70 -14.03
CA LYS A 111 -13.26 -15.09 -12.78
C LYS A 111 -12.01 -15.79 -12.24
N GLN A 112 -11.96 -17.12 -12.31
CA GLN A 112 -10.80 -17.88 -11.82
C GLN A 112 -9.53 -17.60 -12.64
N ALA A 113 -9.65 -17.42 -13.96
CA ALA A 113 -8.53 -17.04 -14.81
C ALA A 113 -8.03 -15.63 -14.46
N TYR A 114 -8.96 -14.68 -14.24
CA TYR A 114 -8.65 -13.34 -13.75
C TYR A 114 -7.92 -13.38 -12.41
N ASP A 115 -8.48 -14.06 -11.40
CA ASP A 115 -7.90 -14.14 -10.05
C ASP A 115 -6.47 -14.69 -10.08
N ARG A 116 -6.22 -15.71 -10.93
CA ARG A 116 -4.90 -16.31 -11.10
C ARG A 116 -3.91 -15.34 -11.74
N GLU A 117 -4.30 -14.73 -12.86
CA GLU A 117 -3.42 -13.86 -13.65
C GLU A 117 -3.07 -12.59 -12.88
N ILE A 118 -4.08 -11.95 -12.25
CA ILE A 118 -3.86 -10.81 -11.35
C ILE A 118 -2.90 -11.18 -10.22
N GLY A 119 -3.16 -12.26 -9.48
CA GLY A 119 -2.32 -12.64 -8.35
C GLY A 119 -0.85 -12.89 -8.73
N MET A 120 -0.62 -13.56 -9.86
CA MET A 120 0.73 -13.81 -10.40
C MET A 120 1.43 -12.51 -10.75
N LYS A 121 0.80 -11.68 -11.57
CA LYS A 121 1.39 -10.45 -12.11
C LYS A 121 1.61 -9.39 -11.04
N MET A 122 0.72 -9.32 -10.08
CA MET A 122 0.85 -8.41 -8.96
C MET A 122 2.01 -8.81 -8.04
N THR A 123 2.22 -10.12 -7.85
CA THR A 123 3.40 -10.65 -7.16
C THR A 123 4.70 -10.29 -7.90
N GLU A 124 4.73 -10.44 -9.22
CA GLU A 124 5.89 -10.05 -10.06
C GLU A 124 6.15 -8.54 -10.03
N PHE A 125 5.10 -7.73 -10.01
CA PHE A 125 5.19 -6.27 -9.91
C PHE A 125 5.85 -5.85 -8.60
N VAL A 126 5.39 -6.41 -7.48
CA VAL A 126 5.94 -6.13 -6.14
C VAL A 126 7.41 -6.53 -6.07
N LYS A 127 7.76 -7.75 -6.48
CA LYS A 127 9.16 -8.23 -6.46
C LYS A 127 10.10 -7.31 -7.24
N ARG A 128 9.73 -6.95 -8.48
CA ARG A 128 10.56 -6.07 -9.32
C ARG A 128 10.86 -4.72 -8.66
N HIS A 129 9.90 -4.14 -7.94
CA HIS A 129 10.08 -2.84 -7.31
C HIS A 129 10.78 -2.92 -5.95
N GLU A 130 10.68 -4.04 -5.26
CA GLU A 130 11.45 -4.29 -4.03
C GLU A 130 12.94 -4.52 -4.36
N ASP A 131 13.24 -5.32 -5.39
CA ASP A 131 14.61 -5.68 -5.76
C ASP A 131 15.42 -4.47 -6.29
N ILE A 132 14.77 -3.54 -7.02
CA ILE A 132 15.41 -2.31 -7.53
C ILE A 132 15.95 -1.44 -6.38
N ASN A 133 15.25 -1.39 -5.24
CA ASN A 133 15.67 -0.59 -4.11
C ASN A 133 16.81 -1.26 -3.31
N VAL A 134 16.86 -2.60 -3.26
CA VAL A 134 17.98 -3.33 -2.65
C VAL A 134 19.27 -3.12 -3.46
N ALA A 135 19.18 -3.05 -4.79
CA ALA A 135 20.35 -2.85 -5.64
C ALA A 135 20.96 -1.44 -5.54
N SER A 136 20.16 -0.41 -5.22
CA SER A 136 20.65 0.98 -5.07
C SER A 136 21.38 1.25 -3.75
N GLU A 137 21.26 0.37 -2.75
CA GLU A 137 22.00 0.51 -1.48
C GLU A 137 23.41 -0.13 -1.52
N VAL A 138 23.77 -0.81 -2.62
CA VAL A 138 25.10 -1.43 -2.79
C VAL A 138 26.02 -0.53 -3.63
N VAL A 139 26.35 0.64 -3.10
CA VAL A 139 27.52 1.40 -3.57
C VAL A 139 28.60 1.29 -2.49
N PRO A 140 29.65 0.46 -2.68
CA PRO A 140 30.77 0.44 -1.75
C PRO A 140 31.56 1.75 -1.91
N SER A 141 31.78 2.42 -0.78
CA SER A 141 32.69 3.57 -0.66
C SER A 141 34.14 3.20 -0.92
#